data_AF-A0AAD5IVM6-F1
#
_entry.id   AF-A0AAD5IVM6-F1
#
_cell.length_a   1.000
_cell.length_b   1.000
_cell.length_c   1.000
_cell.angle_alpha   90.00
_cell.angle_beta   90.00
_cell.angle_gamma   90.00
#
_symmetry.space_group_name_H-M   'P 1'
#
loop_
_entity.id
_entity.type
_entity.pdbx_description
1 polymer ?
#
loop_
_entity_poly.entity_id
_entity_poly.type
_entity_poly.pdbx_seq_one_letter_code
_entity_poly.pdbx_strand_id
1 'polypeptide(L)'
;MPLTTSSTITLQTLIQCLSQNSIPLSTIYTLNDSSFTSVLESRAQIPRFIEPSVPKPELIFTPLSESHVQAAVICSKELGIHMRVRSGGHDFEGVSYVSIIESPFIVLDLTYLRSISVNINDNSAWVQVGATVGELYYKIAEKSNVHGFPAGICMTLGVGGHITGGGYGIMLRKYGLAADNVMDARIVDVNGRVLDRAAMGEDLFWAIRGGGGGSFGIILSWKIKLVAVPETVTVFTKTLKQVDTKLLYRWQQVVDKLDEDLLIRVLIRVTNTSTTSNQRVVTPSYDGFFLGGADRLVQLLQESFPELGLTKKDCIETSWIRSILHVNSFPVNSSLDFLIQRNTSSNSFEGKADFVREPIPENAL
;
A
#
# COMPACT_ATOMS: atom_id res chain seq x y z
N MET A 1 6.30 -27.03 -16.05
CA MET A 1 6.36 -27.75 -17.34
C MET A 1 7.56 -27.24 -18.10
N PRO A 2 8.28 -28.08 -18.88
CA PRO A 2 9.33 -27.59 -19.75
C PRO A 2 8.72 -26.65 -20.80
N LEU A 3 9.42 -25.54 -21.08
CA LEU A 3 9.03 -24.57 -22.11
C LEU A 3 8.89 -25.27 -23.46
N THR A 4 7.85 -24.93 -24.21
CA THR A 4 7.77 -25.31 -25.62
C THR A 4 8.91 -24.65 -26.40
N THR A 5 9.38 -25.26 -27.48
CA THR A 5 10.46 -24.70 -28.32
C THR A 5 10.14 -23.28 -28.82
N SER A 6 8.86 -23.00 -29.13
CA SER A 6 8.39 -21.67 -29.53
C SER A 6 8.51 -20.64 -28.39
N SER A 7 8.11 -21.00 -27.16
CA SER A 7 8.22 -20.08 -26.00
C SER A 7 9.67 -19.77 -25.62
N THR A 8 10.58 -20.73 -25.79
CA THR A 8 12.01 -20.53 -25.54
C THR A 8 12.63 -19.53 -26.53
N ILE A 9 12.24 -19.60 -27.81
CA ILE A 9 12.70 -18.66 -28.84
C ILE A 9 12.18 -17.25 -28.54
N THR A 10 10.89 -17.11 -28.23
CA THR A 10 10.28 -15.81 -27.87
C THR A 10 10.97 -15.15 -26.67
N LEU A 11 11.33 -15.93 -25.65
CA LEU A 11 12.04 -15.41 -24.47
C LEU A 11 13.47 -14.94 -24.79
N GLN A 12 14.20 -15.68 -25.62
CA GLN A 12 15.54 -15.28 -26.08
C GLN A 12 15.48 -13.99 -26.92
N THR A 13 14.49 -13.88 -27.81
CA THR A 13 14.26 -12.66 -28.60
C THR A 13 13.92 -11.47 -27.70
N LEU A 14 13.13 -11.67 -26.63
CA LEU A 14 12.87 -10.62 -25.65
C LEU A 14 14.15 -10.14 -24.98
N ILE A 15 14.97 -11.06 -24.45
CA ILE A 15 16.24 -10.72 -23.80
C ILE A 15 17.18 -9.98 -24.77
N GLN A 16 17.21 -10.41 -26.04
CA GLN A 16 17.98 -9.74 -27.08
C GLN A 16 17.47 -8.32 -27.33
N CYS A 17 16.16 -8.11 -27.46
CA CYS A 17 15.56 -6.79 -27.64
C CYS A 17 15.86 -5.87 -26.45
N LEU A 18 15.74 -6.37 -25.22
CA LEU A 18 16.08 -5.61 -24.01
C LEU A 18 17.57 -5.24 -23.99
N SER A 19 18.45 -6.18 -24.34
CA SER A 19 19.91 -5.96 -24.38
C SER A 19 20.32 -4.91 -25.43
N GLN A 20 19.66 -4.90 -26.59
CA GLN A 20 19.86 -3.88 -27.63
C GLN A 20 19.48 -2.48 -27.15
N ASN A 21 18.58 -2.37 -26.18
CA ASN A 21 18.21 -1.13 -25.50
C ASN A 21 19.09 -0.83 -24.26
N SER A 22 20.32 -1.37 -24.22
CA SER A 22 21.31 -1.13 -23.15
C SER A 22 20.86 -1.56 -21.74
N ILE A 23 19.92 -2.51 -21.64
CA ILE A 23 19.49 -3.05 -20.35
C ILE A 23 20.56 -4.03 -19.82
N PRO A 24 21.06 -3.87 -18.57
CA PRO A 24 22.00 -4.81 -17.99
C PRO A 24 21.36 -6.19 -17.75
N LEU A 25 21.98 -7.26 -18.23
CA LEU A 25 21.51 -8.63 -18.02
C LEU A 25 21.38 -9.00 -16.53
N SER A 26 22.15 -8.37 -15.64
CA SER A 26 22.07 -8.56 -14.18
C SER A 26 20.74 -8.13 -13.55
N THR A 27 19.86 -7.49 -14.33
CA THR A 27 18.53 -7.05 -13.91
C THR A 27 17.41 -7.94 -14.46
N ILE A 28 17.78 -8.99 -15.21
CA ILE A 28 16.87 -9.94 -15.84
C ILE A 28 17.08 -11.30 -15.16
N TYR A 29 15.99 -11.89 -14.69
CA TYR A 29 15.99 -13.18 -14.00
C TYR A 29 15.06 -14.15 -14.72
N THR A 30 15.59 -15.29 -15.12
CA THR A 30 14.88 -16.38 -15.81
C THR A 30 14.78 -17.59 -14.89
N LEU A 31 13.93 -18.56 -15.23
CA LEU A 31 13.77 -19.81 -14.46
C LEU A 31 15.08 -20.61 -14.28
N ASN A 32 16.11 -20.35 -15.10
CA ASN A 32 17.41 -21.00 -15.00
C ASN A 32 18.34 -20.33 -13.98
N ASP A 33 18.03 -19.11 -13.53
CA ASP A 33 18.84 -18.37 -12.58
C ASP A 33 18.53 -18.84 -11.15
N SER A 34 19.58 -19.14 -10.38
CA SER A 34 19.44 -19.56 -8.96
C SER A 34 18.78 -18.50 -8.07
N SER A 35 18.76 -17.24 -8.51
CA SER A 35 18.13 -16.11 -7.82
C SER A 35 16.66 -15.89 -8.20
N PHE A 36 16.12 -16.57 -9.21
CA PHE A 36 14.77 -16.32 -9.71
C PHE A 36 13.70 -16.44 -8.62
N THR A 37 13.73 -17.55 -7.88
CA THR A 37 12.75 -17.81 -6.82
C THR A 37 12.83 -16.75 -5.73
N SER A 38 14.03 -16.41 -5.24
CA SER A 38 14.16 -15.40 -4.18
C SER A 38 13.73 -14.01 -4.65
N VAL A 39 13.99 -13.65 -5.91
CA VAL A 39 13.51 -12.38 -6.50
C VAL A 39 11.98 -12.38 -6.61
N LEU A 40 11.38 -13.48 -7.09
CA LEU A 40 9.92 -13.63 -7.16
C LEU A 40 9.28 -13.48 -5.77
N GLU A 41 9.83 -14.15 -4.76
CA GLU A 41 9.27 -14.21 -3.41
C GLU A 41 9.51 -12.93 -2.61
N SER A 42 10.60 -12.19 -2.85
CA SER A 42 11.02 -11.00 -2.07
C SER A 42 9.99 -9.88 -1.94
N ARG A 43 8.99 -9.87 -2.82
CA ARG A 43 7.91 -8.88 -2.87
C ARG A 43 6.52 -9.51 -2.95
N ALA A 44 6.41 -10.84 -2.97
CA ALA A 44 5.10 -11.48 -2.95
C ALA A 44 4.55 -11.48 -1.51
N GLN A 45 3.59 -10.61 -1.22
CA GLN A 45 3.08 -10.43 0.14
C GLN A 45 1.97 -11.44 0.49
N ILE A 46 1.48 -12.16 -0.50
CA ILE A 46 0.46 -13.20 -0.32
C ILE A 46 1.06 -14.56 -0.76
N PRO A 47 1.62 -15.35 0.18
CA PRO A 47 2.37 -16.56 -0.14
C PRO A 47 1.61 -17.63 -0.93
N ARG A 48 0.27 -17.69 -0.84
CA ARG A 48 -0.55 -18.66 -1.63
C ARG A 48 -0.34 -18.52 -3.14
N PHE A 49 0.13 -17.36 -3.61
CA PHE A 49 0.38 -17.08 -5.03
C PHE A 49 1.81 -17.38 -5.51
N ILE A 50 2.68 -17.89 -4.64
CA ILE A 50 4.02 -18.36 -5.03
C ILE A 50 4.16 -19.88 -4.91
N GLU A 51 3.10 -20.58 -4.47
CA GLU A 51 3.08 -22.05 -4.39
C GLU A 51 3.43 -22.71 -5.73
N PRO A 52 4.02 -23.93 -5.72
CA PRO A 52 4.47 -24.61 -6.94
C PRO A 52 3.39 -24.83 -8.00
N SER A 53 2.12 -24.93 -7.58
CA SER A 53 0.95 -25.12 -8.46
C SER A 53 0.55 -23.86 -9.24
N VAL A 54 0.98 -22.68 -8.79
CA VAL A 54 0.59 -21.40 -9.38
C VAL A 54 1.47 -21.08 -10.60
N PRO A 55 0.92 -20.55 -11.70
CA PRO A 55 1.72 -20.13 -12.87
C PRO A 55 2.85 -19.17 -12.49
N LYS A 56 4.02 -19.38 -13.09
CA LYS A 56 5.23 -18.58 -12.85
C LYS A 56 5.54 -17.74 -14.09
N PRO A 57 6.10 -16.52 -13.92
CA PRO A 57 6.55 -15.76 -15.07
C PRO A 57 7.75 -16.46 -15.73
N GLU A 58 7.89 -16.29 -17.03
CA GLU A 58 9.07 -16.77 -17.76
C GLU A 58 10.32 -15.95 -17.40
N LEU A 59 10.10 -14.69 -17.03
CA LEU A 59 11.14 -13.72 -16.76
C LEU A 59 10.66 -12.67 -15.78
N ILE A 60 11.54 -12.27 -14.87
CA ILE A 60 11.39 -11.10 -14.01
C ILE A 60 12.41 -10.07 -14.45
N PHE A 61 11.95 -8.84 -14.71
CA PHE A 61 12.81 -7.72 -15.06
C PHE A 61 12.71 -6.64 -13.98
N THR A 62 13.85 -6.25 -13.40
CA THR A 62 13.94 -5.21 -12.37
C THR A 62 14.61 -3.93 -12.94
N PRO A 63 13.86 -3.03 -13.60
CA PRO A 63 14.42 -1.83 -14.23
C PRO A 63 15.10 -0.91 -13.22
N LEU A 64 16.18 -0.26 -13.66
CA LEU A 64 16.97 0.69 -12.87
C LEU A 64 16.75 2.15 -13.28
N SER A 65 16.10 2.37 -14.43
CA SER A 65 15.77 3.69 -14.95
C SER A 65 14.43 3.65 -15.68
N GLU A 66 13.90 4.82 -16.02
CA GLU A 66 12.64 4.92 -16.77
C GLU A 66 12.79 4.43 -18.21
N SER A 67 13.95 4.66 -18.83
CA SER A 67 14.25 4.16 -20.17
C SER A 67 14.18 2.64 -20.27
N HIS A 68 14.52 1.93 -19.18
CA HIS A 68 14.38 0.48 -19.09
C HIS A 68 12.90 0.06 -19.14
N VAL A 69 12.01 0.82 -18.48
CA VAL A 69 10.57 0.56 -18.51
C VAL A 69 10.01 0.80 -19.91
N GLN A 70 10.44 1.88 -20.59
CA GLN A 70 10.05 2.15 -21.98
C GLN A 70 10.45 0.99 -22.91
N ALA A 71 11.70 0.54 -22.81
CA ALA A 71 12.20 -0.59 -23.59
C ALA A 71 11.44 -1.88 -23.30
N ALA A 72 11.08 -2.15 -22.03
CA ALA A 72 10.25 -3.31 -21.69
C ALA A 72 8.90 -3.26 -22.38
N VAL A 73 8.22 -2.11 -22.38
CA VAL A 73 6.92 -1.96 -23.05
C VAL A 73 7.05 -2.17 -24.56
N ILE A 74 8.05 -1.56 -25.19
CA ILE A 74 8.29 -1.67 -26.64
C ILE A 74 8.57 -3.13 -27.03
N CYS A 75 9.57 -3.75 -26.39
CA CYS A 75 9.96 -5.13 -26.70
C CYS A 75 8.83 -6.13 -26.42
N SER A 76 8.12 -6.01 -25.29
CA SER A 76 7.00 -6.90 -24.98
C SER A 76 5.86 -6.77 -25.98
N LYS A 77 5.56 -5.54 -26.42
CA LYS A 77 4.52 -5.30 -27.42
C LYS A 77 4.88 -5.86 -28.78
N GLU A 78 6.11 -5.63 -29.26
CA GLU A 78 6.58 -6.15 -30.55
C GLU A 78 6.55 -7.68 -30.60
N LEU A 79 6.79 -8.34 -29.46
CA LEU A 79 6.84 -9.79 -29.34
C LEU A 79 5.52 -10.42 -28.87
N GLY A 80 4.48 -9.63 -28.59
CA GLY A 80 3.20 -10.12 -28.09
C GLY A 80 3.29 -10.83 -26.73
N ILE A 81 4.17 -10.37 -25.85
CA ILE A 81 4.40 -10.97 -24.53
C ILE A 81 3.61 -10.21 -23.46
N HIS A 82 2.79 -10.94 -22.71
CA HIS A 82 2.02 -10.37 -21.61
C HIS A 82 2.92 -9.91 -20.45
N MET A 83 2.57 -8.78 -19.84
CA MET A 83 3.33 -8.19 -18.74
C MET A 83 2.45 -7.97 -17.50
N ARG A 84 2.94 -8.40 -16.35
CA ARG A 84 2.44 -7.99 -15.03
C ARG A 84 3.41 -7.00 -14.41
N VAL A 85 2.89 -5.97 -13.76
CA VAL A 85 3.72 -4.93 -13.13
C VAL A 85 3.61 -5.04 -11.62
N ARG A 86 4.76 -5.12 -10.96
CA ARG A 86 4.86 -5.21 -9.51
C ARG A 86 5.57 -3.99 -8.92
N SER A 87 4.95 -3.42 -7.89
CA SER A 87 5.54 -2.40 -7.02
C SER A 87 5.84 -3.02 -5.65
N GLY A 88 4.91 -2.96 -4.70
CA GLY A 88 5.05 -3.56 -3.36
C GLY A 88 4.55 -5.00 -3.24
N GLY A 89 3.85 -5.51 -4.27
CA GLY A 89 3.33 -6.88 -4.35
C GLY A 89 2.29 -7.26 -3.30
N HIS A 90 1.50 -6.27 -2.86
CA HIS A 90 0.35 -6.40 -1.95
C HIS A 90 -0.97 -6.70 -2.64
N ASP A 91 -0.95 -7.13 -3.91
CA ASP A 91 -2.17 -7.48 -4.61
C ASP A 91 -2.83 -8.70 -3.94
N PHE A 92 -4.08 -8.55 -3.49
CA PHE A 92 -4.79 -9.59 -2.72
C PHE A 92 -5.01 -10.87 -3.51
N GLU A 93 -4.99 -10.77 -4.85
CA GLU A 93 -5.18 -11.90 -5.76
C GLU A 93 -3.90 -12.22 -6.57
N GLY A 94 -2.74 -11.70 -6.13
CA GLY A 94 -1.45 -11.95 -6.76
C GLY A 94 -1.31 -11.43 -8.20
N VAL A 95 -2.24 -10.59 -8.68
CA VAL A 95 -2.39 -10.15 -10.08
C VAL A 95 -1.16 -9.40 -10.60
N SER A 96 -0.34 -8.86 -9.70
CA SER A 96 0.92 -8.18 -10.03
C SER A 96 2.10 -9.11 -10.32
N TYR A 97 2.01 -10.40 -10.00
CA TYR A 97 3.08 -11.38 -10.21
C TYR A 97 2.60 -12.78 -10.66
N VAL A 98 1.30 -12.94 -10.89
CA VAL A 98 0.68 -14.14 -11.44
C VAL A 98 -0.22 -13.74 -12.62
N SER A 99 -0.21 -14.55 -13.67
CA SER A 99 -1.18 -14.45 -14.76
C SER A 99 -1.87 -15.79 -14.99
N ILE A 100 -3.21 -15.78 -14.99
CA ILE A 100 -4.04 -16.93 -15.38
C ILE A 100 -4.76 -16.72 -16.72
N ILE A 101 -4.71 -15.51 -17.26
CA ILE A 101 -5.42 -15.12 -18.49
C ILE A 101 -4.56 -15.30 -19.74
N GLU A 102 -3.25 -15.15 -19.60
CA GLU A 102 -2.29 -15.25 -20.70
C GLU A 102 -0.97 -15.86 -20.20
N SER A 103 -0.43 -16.74 -21.03
CA SER A 103 0.88 -17.39 -20.89
C SER A 103 1.51 -17.53 -22.28
N PRO A 104 2.82 -17.25 -22.45
CA PRO A 104 3.77 -16.84 -21.43
C PRO A 104 3.55 -15.40 -20.94
N PHE A 105 3.98 -15.10 -19.71
CA PHE A 105 3.98 -13.74 -19.16
C PHE A 105 5.30 -13.42 -18.46
N ILE A 106 5.60 -12.13 -18.33
CA ILE A 106 6.74 -11.63 -17.57
C ILE A 106 6.27 -10.74 -16.42
N VAL A 107 7.15 -10.54 -15.44
CA VAL A 107 6.94 -9.57 -14.36
C VAL A 107 7.94 -8.42 -14.51
N LEU A 108 7.43 -7.20 -14.60
CA LEU A 108 8.20 -5.98 -14.45
C LEU A 108 8.15 -5.52 -12.99
N ASP A 109 9.24 -5.69 -12.26
CA ASP A 109 9.33 -5.35 -10.84
C ASP A 109 10.05 -4.02 -10.62
N LEU A 110 9.28 -3.01 -10.21
CA LEU A 110 9.72 -1.63 -10.08
C LEU A 110 10.47 -1.36 -8.78
N THR A 111 10.81 -2.38 -7.97
CA THR A 111 11.40 -2.25 -6.61
C THR A 111 12.61 -1.30 -6.51
N TYR A 112 13.38 -1.11 -7.58
CA TYR A 112 14.55 -0.23 -7.62
C TYR A 112 14.24 1.21 -8.03
N LEU A 113 13.10 1.47 -8.68
CA LEU A 113 12.62 2.82 -8.96
C LEU A 113 11.91 3.36 -7.70
N ARG A 114 12.69 3.73 -6.69
CA ARG A 114 12.18 4.09 -5.35
C ARG A 114 12.73 5.40 -4.79
N SER A 115 13.22 6.30 -5.66
CA SER A 115 13.65 7.62 -5.21
C SER A 115 12.47 8.44 -4.69
N ILE A 116 12.72 9.20 -3.62
CA ILE A 116 11.77 10.11 -2.98
C ILE A 116 12.47 11.45 -2.79
N SER A 117 11.89 12.51 -3.36
CA SER A 117 12.37 13.88 -3.23
C SER A 117 11.27 14.74 -2.62
N VAL A 118 11.49 15.20 -1.38
CA VAL A 118 10.53 15.99 -0.60
C VAL A 118 10.93 17.46 -0.65
N ASN A 119 9.99 18.33 -1.03
CA ASN A 119 10.15 19.77 -1.05
C ASN A 119 9.10 20.44 -0.15
N ILE A 120 9.51 20.84 1.04
CA ILE A 120 8.63 21.49 2.03
C ILE A 120 8.18 22.87 1.55
N ASN A 121 9.01 23.60 0.79
CA ASN A 121 8.64 24.93 0.29
C ASN A 121 7.54 24.86 -0.79
N ASP A 122 7.55 23.80 -1.62
CA ASP A 122 6.49 23.51 -2.61
C ASP A 122 5.32 22.71 -2.01
N ASN A 123 5.40 22.37 -0.72
CA ASN A 123 4.45 21.47 -0.03
C ASN A 123 4.16 20.19 -0.85
N SER A 124 5.20 19.60 -1.45
CA SER A 124 5.06 18.49 -2.39
C SER A 124 6.21 17.49 -2.28
N ALA A 125 6.01 16.30 -2.85
CA ALA A 125 7.08 15.34 -3.05
C ALA A 125 6.94 14.60 -4.38
N TRP A 126 8.06 14.30 -5.02
CA TRP A 126 8.13 13.31 -6.11
C TRP A 126 8.51 11.95 -5.53
N VAL A 127 7.72 10.93 -5.85
CA VAL A 127 7.86 9.57 -5.31
C VAL A 127 7.80 8.58 -6.44
N GLN A 128 8.90 7.85 -6.69
CA GLN A 128 8.87 6.76 -7.64
C GLN A 128 8.08 5.57 -7.10
N VAL A 129 7.38 4.87 -7.98
CA VAL A 129 6.35 3.90 -7.61
C VAL A 129 6.87 2.63 -6.94
N GLY A 130 8.17 2.34 -7.03
CA GLY A 130 8.83 1.23 -6.35
C GLY A 130 9.07 1.49 -4.87
N ALA A 131 8.93 2.75 -4.40
CA ALA A 131 8.99 3.09 -2.99
C ALA A 131 7.79 2.52 -2.23
N THR A 132 7.98 2.23 -0.95
CA THR A 132 6.88 1.87 -0.05
C THR A 132 6.28 3.08 0.65
N VAL A 133 5.05 2.94 1.15
CA VAL A 133 4.38 3.94 1.97
C VAL A 133 5.20 4.28 3.22
N GLY A 134 5.85 3.30 3.84
CA GLY A 134 6.72 3.53 4.99
C GLY A 134 7.99 4.30 4.65
N GLU A 135 8.65 4.00 3.52
CA GLU A 135 9.78 4.81 3.00
C GLU A 135 9.35 6.25 2.75
N LEU A 136 8.15 6.45 2.17
CA LEU A 136 7.57 7.78 1.95
C LEU A 136 7.37 8.56 3.25
N TYR A 137 6.69 7.95 4.23
CA TYR A 137 6.43 8.59 5.52
C TYR A 137 7.72 8.96 6.25
N TYR A 138 8.71 8.06 6.23
CA TYR A 138 10.02 8.30 6.81
C TYR A 138 10.70 9.52 6.17
N LYS A 139 10.72 9.60 4.83
CA LYS A 139 11.34 10.72 4.10
C LYS A 139 10.65 12.06 4.32
N ILE A 140 9.33 12.08 4.50
CA ILE A 140 8.61 13.30 4.87
C ILE A 140 9.02 13.75 6.28
N ALA A 141 9.03 12.82 7.23
CA ALA A 141 9.37 13.10 8.63
C ALA A 141 10.83 13.55 8.83
N GLU A 142 11.77 13.09 7.99
CA GLU A 142 13.15 13.60 7.97
C GLU A 142 13.23 15.09 7.61
N LYS A 143 12.25 15.62 6.87
CA LYS A 143 12.22 17.01 6.42
C LYS A 143 11.35 17.91 7.29
N SER A 144 10.28 17.39 7.87
CA SER A 144 9.37 18.17 8.72
C SER A 144 8.55 17.27 9.65
N ASN A 145 8.36 17.71 10.89
CA ASN A 145 7.48 17.10 11.87
C ASN A 145 6.00 17.56 11.76
N VAL A 146 5.71 18.53 10.89
CA VAL A 146 4.37 19.11 10.69
C VAL A 146 3.82 18.87 9.28
N HIS A 147 4.44 17.96 8.52
CA HIS A 147 3.94 17.48 7.23
C HIS A 147 3.69 15.97 7.30
N GLY A 148 2.65 15.53 6.59
CA GLY A 148 2.32 14.13 6.40
C GLY A 148 1.77 13.86 5.00
N PHE A 149 1.34 12.62 4.76
CA PHE A 149 0.62 12.23 3.54
C PHE A 149 -0.46 11.19 3.86
N PRO A 150 -1.72 11.35 3.39
CA PRO A 150 -2.83 10.47 3.75
C PRO A 150 -2.83 9.20 2.90
N ALA A 151 -2.02 8.21 3.27
CA ALA A 151 -1.98 6.91 2.62
C ALA A 151 -2.20 5.76 3.63
N GLY A 152 -1.95 4.53 3.18
CA GLY A 152 -2.19 3.29 3.90
C GLY A 152 -1.45 3.17 5.22
N ILE A 153 -1.98 2.26 6.05
CA ILE A 153 -1.39 1.91 7.34
C ILE A 153 -0.27 0.87 7.22
N CYS A 154 -0.26 0.04 6.18
CA CYS A 154 0.73 -1.02 6.04
C CYS A 154 2.01 -0.47 5.40
N MET A 155 3.14 -0.56 6.10
CA MET A 155 4.39 0.12 5.70
C MET A 155 5.04 -0.42 4.43
N THR A 156 4.78 -1.70 4.11
CA THR A 156 5.36 -2.38 2.95
C THR A 156 4.51 -2.23 1.69
N LEU A 157 3.37 -1.51 1.74
CA LEU A 157 2.56 -1.18 0.56
C LEU A 157 3.42 -0.40 -0.43
N GLY A 158 3.42 -0.82 -1.69
CA GLY A 158 4.08 -0.07 -2.75
C GLY A 158 3.22 1.10 -3.21
N VAL A 159 3.82 2.28 -3.31
CA VAL A 159 3.11 3.52 -3.69
C VAL A 159 2.44 3.39 -5.05
N GLY A 160 3.06 2.66 -5.99
CA GLY A 160 2.52 2.41 -7.34
C GLY A 160 1.12 1.81 -7.35
N GLY A 161 0.94 0.67 -6.68
CA GLY A 161 -0.36 0.00 -6.61
C GLY A 161 -1.32 0.67 -5.62
N HIS A 162 -0.79 1.30 -4.58
CA HIS A 162 -1.60 1.88 -3.51
C HIS A 162 -2.34 3.15 -3.96
N ILE A 163 -1.64 4.12 -4.55
CA ILE A 163 -2.26 5.39 -4.97
C ILE A 163 -3.22 5.16 -6.14
N THR A 164 -2.87 4.29 -7.09
CA THR A 164 -3.73 4.08 -8.28
C THR A 164 -5.06 3.39 -7.96
N GLY A 165 -5.14 2.68 -6.84
CA GLY A 165 -6.40 2.13 -6.29
C GLY A 165 -7.12 3.06 -5.32
N GLY A 166 -6.73 4.35 -5.24
CA GLY A 166 -7.26 5.31 -4.27
C GLY A 166 -6.34 5.45 -3.05
N GLY A 167 -6.32 4.40 -2.21
CA GLY A 167 -5.45 4.31 -1.04
C GLY A 167 -5.94 5.12 0.16
N TYR A 168 -6.53 4.45 1.16
CA TYR A 168 -7.02 5.08 2.38
C TYR A 168 -6.15 4.72 3.60
N GLY A 169 -6.21 5.55 4.65
CA GLY A 169 -5.60 5.26 5.94
C GLY A 169 -6.07 6.19 7.06
N ILE A 170 -5.21 6.43 8.05
CA ILE A 170 -5.64 7.05 9.31
C ILE A 170 -6.07 8.53 9.20
N MET A 171 -5.72 9.19 8.10
CA MET A 171 -6.07 10.59 7.85
C MET A 171 -7.19 10.76 6.80
N LEU A 172 -7.86 9.66 6.43
CA LEU A 172 -8.91 9.64 5.40
C LEU A 172 -10.00 10.70 5.65
N ARG A 173 -10.48 10.82 6.88
CA ARG A 173 -11.63 11.68 7.20
C ARG A 173 -11.35 13.16 7.01
N LYS A 174 -10.10 13.59 7.19
CA LYS A 174 -9.68 14.99 7.03
C LYS A 174 -9.16 15.31 5.62
N TYR A 175 -8.38 14.40 5.04
CA TYR A 175 -7.63 14.69 3.82
C TYR A 175 -8.02 13.84 2.61
N GLY A 176 -8.97 12.91 2.75
CA GLY A 176 -9.38 12.01 1.68
C GLY A 176 -8.35 10.91 1.41
N LEU A 177 -8.38 10.38 0.18
CA LEU A 177 -7.52 9.31 -0.28
C LEU A 177 -6.12 9.82 -0.66
N ALA A 178 -5.16 8.91 -0.78
CA ALA A 178 -3.84 9.22 -1.33
C ALA A 178 -3.97 9.77 -2.76
N ALA A 179 -4.88 9.20 -3.56
CA ALA A 179 -5.19 9.64 -4.92
C ALA A 179 -5.77 11.06 -5.01
N ASP A 180 -6.51 11.51 -3.98
CA ASP A 180 -7.07 12.87 -3.93
C ASP A 180 -5.96 13.92 -3.72
N ASN A 181 -4.82 13.48 -3.21
CA ASN A 181 -3.67 14.33 -2.87
C ASN A 181 -2.53 14.21 -3.90
N VAL A 182 -2.85 13.85 -5.15
CA VAL A 182 -1.90 13.80 -6.27
C VAL A 182 -2.02 15.07 -7.12
N MET A 183 -0.88 15.67 -7.45
CA MET A 183 -0.78 16.86 -8.30
C MET A 183 -0.38 16.53 -9.75
N ASP A 184 0.47 15.52 -9.93
CA ASP A 184 1.05 15.10 -11.21
C ASP A 184 1.48 13.62 -11.13
N ALA A 185 1.80 13.02 -12.27
CA ALA A 185 2.33 11.67 -12.38
C ALA A 185 3.21 11.55 -13.61
N ARG A 186 4.16 10.62 -13.61
CA ARG A 186 4.84 10.16 -14.82
C ARG A 186 4.43 8.75 -15.13
N ILE A 187 4.06 8.47 -16.39
CA ILE A 187 3.56 7.17 -16.83
C ILE A 187 4.17 6.79 -18.18
N VAL A 188 4.44 5.50 -18.38
CA VAL A 188 4.76 4.92 -19.70
C VAL A 188 3.49 4.38 -20.32
N ASP A 189 3.17 4.87 -21.52
CA ASP A 189 2.02 4.39 -22.29
C ASP A 189 2.35 3.15 -23.14
N VAL A 190 1.35 2.63 -23.87
CA VAL A 190 1.48 1.44 -24.73
C VAL A 190 2.47 1.60 -25.90
N ASN A 191 2.95 2.81 -26.18
CA ASN A 191 3.95 3.08 -27.20
C ASN A 191 5.34 3.33 -26.60
N GLY A 192 5.51 3.12 -25.29
CA GLY A 192 6.77 3.38 -24.61
C GLY A 192 7.04 4.88 -24.41
N ARG A 193 6.06 5.76 -24.58
CA ARG A 193 6.25 7.21 -24.35
C ARG A 193 6.10 7.52 -22.87
N VAL A 194 6.98 8.35 -22.33
CA VAL A 194 6.81 8.88 -20.96
C VAL A 194 5.97 10.15 -21.01
N LEU A 195 4.86 10.13 -20.30
CA LEU A 195 3.91 11.24 -20.23
C LEU A 195 3.87 11.76 -18.80
N ASP A 196 3.95 13.07 -18.64
CA ASP A 196 3.51 13.76 -17.42
C ASP A 196 2.00 14.07 -17.49
N ARG A 197 1.43 14.73 -16.48
CA ARG A 197 0.01 15.11 -16.49
C ARG A 197 -0.38 15.90 -17.74
N ALA A 198 0.44 16.89 -18.12
CA ALA A 198 0.17 17.75 -19.25
C ALA A 198 0.14 16.94 -20.57
N ALA A 199 1.08 16.02 -20.75
CA ALA A 199 1.17 15.18 -21.95
C ALA A 199 0.13 14.04 -21.99
N MET A 200 -0.25 13.49 -20.83
CA MET A 200 -1.22 12.39 -20.74
C MET A 200 -2.68 12.87 -20.85
N GLY A 201 -2.92 14.15 -20.55
CA GLY A 201 -4.27 14.74 -20.50
C GLY A 201 -5.04 14.39 -19.24
N GLU A 202 -6.11 15.14 -18.98
CA GLU A 202 -6.85 15.03 -17.72
C GLU A 202 -7.65 13.73 -17.59
N ASP A 203 -8.11 13.13 -18.69
CA ASP A 203 -8.87 11.87 -18.65
C ASP A 203 -8.01 10.71 -18.14
N LEU A 204 -6.80 10.57 -18.67
CA LEU A 204 -5.86 9.55 -18.21
C LEU A 204 -5.37 9.86 -16.79
N PHE A 205 -5.09 11.14 -16.48
CA PHE A 205 -4.72 11.56 -15.14
C PHE A 205 -5.83 11.29 -14.09
N TRP A 206 -7.10 11.40 -14.49
CA TRP A 206 -8.24 10.99 -13.67
C TRP A 206 -8.27 9.46 -13.49
N ALA A 207 -8.16 8.70 -14.59
CA ALA A 207 -8.28 7.25 -14.58
C ALA A 207 -7.23 6.58 -13.66
N ILE A 208 -5.99 7.06 -13.67
CA ILE A 208 -4.92 6.48 -12.84
C ILE A 208 -5.06 6.78 -11.35
N ARG A 209 -5.97 7.67 -10.92
CA ARG A 209 -6.21 8.08 -9.53
C ARG A 209 -7.43 7.39 -8.90
N GLY A 210 -7.54 6.08 -9.10
CA GLY A 210 -8.61 5.26 -8.52
C GLY A 210 -9.09 4.10 -9.42
N GLY A 211 -8.78 4.15 -10.72
CA GLY A 211 -9.17 3.11 -11.68
C GLY A 211 -8.40 1.79 -11.57
N GLY A 212 -7.40 1.72 -10.69
CA GLY A 212 -6.60 0.53 -10.45
C GLY A 212 -5.40 0.37 -11.40
N GLY A 213 -4.34 -0.23 -10.87
CA GLY A 213 -3.12 -0.50 -11.61
C GLY A 213 -3.28 -1.67 -12.58
N GLY A 214 -2.42 -1.72 -13.60
CA GLY A 214 -2.44 -2.79 -14.60
C GLY A 214 -3.37 -2.55 -15.80
N SER A 215 -4.10 -1.42 -15.84
CA SER A 215 -5.06 -1.10 -16.90
C SER A 215 -4.60 0.00 -17.86
N PHE A 216 -3.90 1.03 -17.36
CA PHE A 216 -3.71 2.30 -18.09
C PHE A 216 -2.27 2.62 -18.47
N GLY A 217 -1.34 1.67 -18.28
CA GLY A 217 0.09 1.84 -18.52
C GLY A 217 0.92 1.59 -17.25
N ILE A 218 2.18 2.01 -17.28
CA ILE A 218 3.15 1.77 -16.21
C ILE A 218 3.52 3.10 -15.55
N ILE A 219 2.91 3.38 -14.41
CA ILE A 219 3.22 4.60 -13.64
C ILE A 219 4.66 4.48 -13.14
N LEU A 220 5.45 5.54 -13.31
CA LEU A 220 6.86 5.63 -12.90
C LEU A 220 7.00 6.40 -11.58
N SER A 221 6.25 7.50 -11.44
CA SER A 221 6.29 8.33 -10.25
C SER A 221 5.01 9.14 -10.07
N TRP A 222 4.77 9.58 -8.84
CA TRP A 222 3.72 10.50 -8.46
C TRP A 222 4.33 11.80 -7.92
N LYS A 223 3.77 12.94 -8.31
CA LYS A 223 3.93 14.19 -7.57
C LYS A 223 2.76 14.32 -6.61
N ILE A 224 3.03 14.20 -5.31
CA ILE A 224 2.02 14.27 -4.26
C ILE A 224 2.02 15.65 -3.59
N LYS A 225 0.86 16.08 -3.12
CA LYS A 225 0.68 17.23 -2.24
C LYS A 225 0.80 16.74 -0.80
N LEU A 226 1.70 17.35 -0.03
CA LEU A 226 1.81 17.07 1.40
C LEU A 226 0.67 17.76 2.15
N VAL A 227 0.29 17.19 3.29
CA VAL A 227 -0.77 17.74 4.15
C VAL A 227 -0.18 18.17 5.49
N ALA A 228 -0.78 19.20 6.09
CA ALA A 228 -0.36 19.67 7.41
C ALA A 228 -0.74 18.65 8.49
N VAL A 229 0.14 18.43 9.46
CA VAL A 229 -0.17 17.69 10.69
C VAL A 229 0.32 18.51 11.87
N PRO A 230 -0.37 18.47 13.03
CA PRO A 230 0.12 19.16 14.22
C PRO A 230 1.40 18.50 14.74
N GLU A 231 2.21 19.26 15.48
CA GLU A 231 3.42 18.72 16.12
C GLU A 231 3.10 17.56 17.08
N THR A 232 1.91 17.64 17.71
CA THR A 232 1.37 16.62 18.61
C THR A 232 0.06 16.09 18.07
N VAL A 233 0.01 14.78 17.88
CA VAL A 233 -1.19 13.96 17.61
C VAL A 233 -1.44 13.04 18.80
N THR A 234 -2.65 12.50 18.91
CA THR A 234 -3.00 11.53 19.96
C THR A 234 -3.43 10.22 19.33
N VAL A 235 -2.94 9.11 19.89
CA VAL A 235 -3.41 7.75 19.57
C VAL A 235 -3.91 7.05 20.82
N PHE A 236 -4.82 6.10 20.63
CA PHE A 236 -5.24 5.19 21.69
C PHE A 236 -5.62 3.83 21.13
N THR A 237 -5.57 2.82 21.99
CA THR A 237 -6.10 1.48 21.70
C THR A 237 -6.91 1.02 22.91
N LYS A 238 -8.21 0.78 22.73
CA LYS A 238 -9.09 0.25 23.78
C LYS A 238 -9.61 -1.12 23.39
N THR A 239 -9.04 -2.15 24.00
CA THR A 239 -9.42 -3.55 23.77
C THR A 239 -10.41 -4.02 24.83
N LEU A 240 -11.52 -4.62 24.38
CA LEU A 240 -12.50 -5.24 25.29
C LEU A 240 -12.27 -6.74 25.40
N LYS A 241 -12.64 -7.34 26.53
CA LYS A 241 -12.50 -8.81 26.73
C LYS A 241 -13.40 -9.62 25.78
N GLN A 242 -14.55 -9.06 25.42
CA GLN A 242 -15.54 -9.66 24.53
C GLN A 242 -16.27 -8.57 23.75
N VAL A 243 -17.01 -8.95 22.71
CA VAL A 243 -17.84 -8.02 21.94
C VAL A 243 -18.94 -7.43 22.84
N ASP A 244 -19.03 -6.11 22.82
CA ASP A 244 -20.17 -5.35 23.34
C ASP A 244 -20.96 -4.84 22.13
N THR A 245 -22.07 -5.50 21.82
CA THR A 245 -22.91 -5.20 20.65
C THR A 245 -23.49 -3.80 20.71
N LYS A 246 -23.82 -3.30 21.91
CA LYS A 246 -24.34 -1.94 22.11
C LYS A 246 -23.29 -0.90 21.81
N LEU A 247 -22.06 -1.10 22.29
CA LEU A 247 -20.96 -0.20 21.99
C LEU A 247 -20.61 -0.22 20.49
N LEU A 248 -20.58 -1.40 19.87
CA LEU A 248 -20.30 -1.52 18.44
C LEU A 248 -21.40 -0.90 17.58
N TYR A 249 -22.66 -1.11 17.95
CA TYR A 249 -23.81 -0.46 17.31
C TYR A 249 -23.73 1.06 17.47
N ARG A 250 -23.41 1.54 18.66
CA ARG A 250 -23.22 2.97 18.91
C ARG A 250 -22.08 3.56 18.09
N TRP A 251 -20.95 2.86 17.98
CA TRP A 251 -19.83 3.25 17.13
C TRP A 251 -20.28 3.46 15.68
N GLN A 252 -21.05 2.53 15.11
CA GLN A 252 -21.58 2.66 13.73
C GLN A 252 -22.45 3.92 13.55
N GLN A 253 -23.17 4.34 14.59
CA GLN A 253 -24.05 5.50 14.51
C GLN A 253 -23.32 6.84 14.56
N VAL A 254 -22.14 6.90 15.18
CA VAL A 254 -21.46 8.18 15.48
C VAL A 254 -20.17 8.38 14.71
N VAL A 255 -19.44 7.32 14.34
CA VAL A 255 -18.05 7.42 13.85
C VAL A 255 -17.89 8.29 12.59
N ASP A 256 -18.87 8.26 11.69
CA ASP A 256 -18.88 9.05 10.46
C ASP A 256 -19.14 10.55 10.72
N LYS A 257 -19.74 10.87 11.87
CA LYS A 257 -20.17 12.23 12.27
C LYS A 257 -19.22 12.91 13.27
N LEU A 258 -18.18 12.22 13.74
CA LEU A 258 -17.20 12.78 14.66
C LEU A 258 -16.38 13.90 13.99
N ASP A 259 -15.66 14.69 14.78
CA ASP A 259 -14.71 15.69 14.30
C ASP A 259 -13.78 15.10 13.23
N GLU A 260 -13.56 15.79 12.10
CA GLU A 260 -12.76 15.29 10.97
C GLU A 260 -11.32 14.92 11.33
N ASP A 261 -10.78 15.52 12.41
CA ASP A 261 -9.46 15.23 12.97
C ASP A 261 -9.36 13.81 13.58
N LEU A 262 -10.50 13.17 13.86
CA LEU A 262 -10.60 11.90 14.58
C LEU A 262 -10.96 10.75 13.64
N LEU A 263 -10.13 9.71 13.61
CA LEU A 263 -10.49 8.39 13.10
C LEU A 263 -10.56 7.40 14.27
N ILE A 264 -11.64 6.61 14.32
CA ILE A 264 -11.74 5.43 15.18
C ILE A 264 -12.08 4.23 14.32
N ARG A 265 -11.21 3.23 14.28
CA ARG A 265 -11.49 1.94 13.64
C ARG A 265 -11.74 0.87 14.69
N VAL A 266 -12.53 -0.14 14.34
CA VAL A 266 -12.73 -1.34 15.17
C VAL A 266 -12.08 -2.54 14.49
N LEU A 267 -11.18 -3.21 15.20
CA LEU A 267 -10.58 -4.47 14.80
C LEU A 267 -11.18 -5.59 15.66
N ILE A 268 -11.93 -6.50 15.06
CA ILE A 268 -12.49 -7.66 15.75
C ILE A 268 -11.62 -8.87 15.41
N ARG A 269 -11.03 -9.51 16.43
CA ARG A 269 -10.11 -10.64 16.27
C ARG A 269 -10.49 -11.78 17.21
N VAL A 270 -10.14 -13.01 16.82
CA VAL A 270 -10.19 -14.17 17.72
C VAL A 270 -8.87 -14.22 18.50
N THR A 271 -8.95 -14.22 19.84
CA THR A 271 -7.81 -14.30 20.74
C THR A 271 -7.92 -15.52 21.65
N ASN A 272 -6.78 -16.05 22.12
CA ASN A 272 -6.76 -17.14 23.10
C ASN A 272 -6.81 -16.55 24.52
N THR A 273 -7.65 -17.11 25.38
CA THR A 273 -7.81 -16.61 26.76
C THR A 273 -6.63 -16.95 27.67
N SER A 274 -5.86 -17.98 27.35
CA SER A 274 -4.56 -18.27 27.98
C SER A 274 -3.66 -19.07 27.03
N THR A 275 -2.38 -19.23 27.39
CA THR A 275 -1.44 -20.13 26.70
C THR A 275 -1.71 -21.61 26.97
N THR A 276 -2.60 -21.94 27.90
CA THR A 276 -2.85 -23.29 28.41
C THR A 276 -4.27 -23.80 28.14
N SER A 277 -5.24 -22.94 27.82
CA SER A 277 -6.59 -23.34 27.42
C SER A 277 -6.85 -23.02 25.94
N ASN A 278 -7.44 -23.98 25.21
CA ASN A 278 -7.90 -23.78 23.83
C ASN A 278 -9.20 -22.92 23.74
N GLN A 279 -9.53 -22.16 24.80
CA GLN A 279 -10.69 -21.29 24.77
C GLN A 279 -10.35 -20.03 23.95
N ARG A 280 -11.13 -19.85 22.89
CA ARG A 280 -11.03 -18.72 21.95
C ARG A 280 -12.16 -17.75 22.23
N VAL A 281 -11.84 -16.46 22.30
CA VAL A 281 -12.81 -15.38 22.51
C VAL A 281 -12.68 -14.36 21.39
N VAL A 282 -13.81 -13.77 21.00
CA VAL A 282 -13.86 -12.69 20.02
C VAL A 282 -13.66 -11.37 20.75
N THR A 283 -12.60 -10.66 20.40
CA THR A 283 -12.12 -9.45 21.09
C THR A 283 -12.14 -8.28 20.11
N PRO A 284 -12.92 -7.22 20.37
CA PRO A 284 -12.83 -5.97 19.63
C PRO A 284 -11.75 -5.05 20.21
N SER A 285 -11.05 -4.34 19.33
CA SER A 285 -10.14 -3.25 19.65
C SER A 285 -10.59 -1.98 18.95
N TYR A 286 -10.82 -0.91 19.71
CA TYR A 286 -11.10 0.42 19.20
C TYR A 286 -9.78 1.18 19.13
N ASP A 287 -9.27 1.37 17.92
CA ASP A 287 -8.01 2.07 17.69
C ASP A 287 -8.31 3.47 17.18
N GLY A 288 -7.78 4.49 17.86
CA GLY A 288 -7.99 5.89 17.53
C GLY A 288 -6.73 6.59 17.07
N PHE A 289 -6.90 7.50 16.13
CA PHE A 289 -5.91 8.49 15.72
C PHE A 289 -6.58 9.87 15.66
N PHE A 290 -5.98 10.86 16.31
CA PHE A 290 -6.51 12.21 16.42
C PHE A 290 -5.46 13.26 16.09
N LEU A 291 -5.77 14.15 15.15
CA LEU A 291 -4.94 15.31 14.81
C LEU A 291 -5.06 16.44 15.84
N GLY A 292 -4.65 16.14 17.08
CA GLY A 292 -4.63 17.10 18.19
C GLY A 292 -4.23 16.46 19.51
N GLY A 293 -4.30 17.25 20.58
CA GLY A 293 -3.96 16.81 21.95
C GLY A 293 -5.06 15.98 22.62
N ALA A 294 -4.66 15.22 23.64
CA ALA A 294 -5.50 14.25 24.34
C ALA A 294 -6.64 14.92 25.12
N ASP A 295 -6.45 16.14 25.63
CA ASP A 295 -7.50 16.87 26.36
C ASP A 295 -8.69 17.19 25.43
N ARG A 296 -8.41 17.70 24.23
CA ARG A 296 -9.45 17.95 23.20
C ARG A 296 -10.11 16.65 22.78
N LEU A 297 -9.32 15.58 22.55
CA LEU A 297 -9.85 14.27 22.18
C LEU A 297 -10.85 13.73 23.21
N VAL A 298 -10.46 13.75 24.49
CA VAL A 298 -11.29 13.23 25.58
C VAL A 298 -12.56 14.06 25.73
N GLN A 299 -12.48 15.38 25.62
CA GLN A 299 -13.67 16.25 25.64
C GLN A 299 -14.62 15.93 24.49
N LEU A 300 -14.11 15.84 23.25
CA LEU A 300 -14.90 15.49 22.07
C LEU A 300 -15.63 14.16 22.24
N LEU A 301 -14.93 13.16 22.77
CA LEU A 301 -15.52 11.83 23.00
C LEU A 301 -16.50 11.81 24.16
N GLN A 302 -16.32 12.61 25.21
CA GLN A 302 -17.32 12.73 26.27
C GLN A 302 -18.65 13.31 25.75
N GLU A 303 -18.59 14.21 24.77
CA GLU A 303 -19.78 14.83 24.18
C GLU A 303 -20.45 13.91 23.14
N SER A 304 -19.66 13.26 22.27
CA SER A 304 -20.20 12.59 21.08
C SER A 304 -20.20 11.06 21.16
N PHE A 305 -19.33 10.45 21.98
CA PHE A 305 -19.22 8.99 22.12
C PHE A 305 -18.77 8.57 23.54
N PRO A 306 -19.47 9.01 24.61
CA PRO A 306 -19.06 8.76 25.99
C PRO A 306 -19.05 7.28 26.36
N GLU A 307 -19.82 6.45 25.66
CA GLU A 307 -19.93 5.01 25.88
C GLU A 307 -18.58 4.28 25.67
N LEU A 308 -17.69 4.84 24.85
CA LEU A 308 -16.33 4.32 24.71
C LEU A 308 -15.55 4.44 26.03
N GLY A 309 -15.89 5.40 26.88
CA GLY A 309 -15.27 5.63 28.19
C GLY A 309 -13.76 5.87 28.08
N LEU A 310 -13.31 6.60 27.06
CA LEU A 310 -11.90 6.96 26.89
C LEU A 310 -11.50 7.98 27.94
N THR A 311 -10.35 7.76 28.57
CA THR A 311 -9.75 8.71 29.52
C THR A 311 -8.38 9.16 29.02
N LYS A 312 -7.84 10.23 29.61
CA LYS A 312 -6.48 10.71 29.29
C LYS A 312 -5.40 9.66 29.54
N LYS A 313 -5.63 8.68 30.43
CA LYS A 313 -4.70 7.58 30.71
C LYS A 313 -4.59 6.57 29.56
N ASP A 314 -5.60 6.50 28.71
CA ASP A 314 -5.65 5.61 27.54
C ASP A 314 -4.97 6.26 26.32
N CYS A 315 -4.66 7.56 26.41
CA CYS A 315 -4.14 8.37 25.31
C CYS A 315 -2.62 8.43 25.32
N ILE A 316 -2.01 8.38 24.13
CA ILE A 316 -0.59 8.60 23.92
C ILE A 316 -0.43 9.78 22.97
N GLU A 317 0.10 10.89 23.48
CA GLU A 317 0.50 12.03 22.67
C GLU A 317 1.88 11.79 22.06
N THR A 318 2.00 12.02 20.75
CA THR A 318 3.23 11.76 20.01
C THR A 318 3.27 12.56 18.71
N SER A 319 4.33 12.45 17.91
CA SER A 319 4.35 13.07 16.58
C SER A 319 3.63 12.20 15.54
N TRP A 320 3.21 12.79 14.43
CA TRP A 320 2.52 12.06 13.36
C TRP A 320 3.26 10.79 12.92
N ILE A 321 4.56 10.88 12.64
CA ILE A 321 5.35 9.72 12.20
C ILE A 321 5.41 8.60 13.24
N ARG A 322 5.42 8.97 14.53
CA ARG A 322 5.45 8.01 15.65
C ARG A 322 4.09 7.36 15.87
N SER A 323 3.00 8.05 15.55
CA SER A 323 1.65 7.47 15.56
C SER A 323 1.52 6.30 14.57
N ILE A 324 2.26 6.33 13.44
CA ILE A 324 2.26 5.26 12.44
C ILE A 324 2.78 3.93 13.05
N LEU A 325 3.75 3.99 13.96
CA LEU A 325 4.22 2.82 14.70
C LEU A 325 3.08 2.21 15.53
N HIS A 326 2.35 3.04 16.28
CA HIS A 326 1.24 2.59 17.12
C HIS A 326 0.13 1.93 16.31
N VAL A 327 -0.24 2.51 15.17
CA VAL A 327 -1.28 1.98 14.28
C VAL A 327 -0.90 0.61 13.69
N ASN A 328 0.40 0.31 13.64
CA ASN A 328 0.98 -0.98 13.25
C ASN A 328 1.35 -1.86 14.47
N SER A 329 0.79 -1.58 15.64
CA SER A 329 1.00 -2.33 16.88
C SER A 329 2.45 -2.33 17.41
N PHE A 330 3.27 -1.36 17.01
CA PHE A 330 4.56 -1.10 17.62
C PHE A 330 4.45 -0.02 18.70
N PRO A 331 5.22 -0.11 19.80
CA PRO A 331 5.36 1.00 20.74
C PRO A 331 5.81 2.28 20.04
N VAL A 332 5.25 3.44 20.42
CA VAL A 332 5.59 4.74 19.79
C VAL A 332 7.07 5.10 19.87
N ASN A 333 7.79 4.58 20.87
CA ASN A 333 9.22 4.81 21.08
C ASN A 333 10.14 3.83 20.30
N SER A 334 9.57 2.91 19.53
CA SER A 334 10.33 1.95 18.70
C SER A 334 11.20 2.67 17.65
N SER A 335 12.20 2.00 17.08
CA SER A 335 12.97 2.61 15.97
C SER A 335 12.06 2.95 14.80
N LEU A 336 12.26 4.12 14.19
CA LEU A 336 11.59 4.47 12.93
C LEU A 336 12.08 3.60 11.76
N ASP A 337 13.16 2.85 11.93
CA ASP A 337 13.67 1.93 10.91
C ASP A 337 12.66 0.82 10.56
N PHE A 338 11.72 0.50 11.46
CA PHE A 338 10.61 -0.41 11.16
C PHE A 338 9.76 0.06 9.97
N LEU A 339 9.71 1.37 9.70
CA LEU A 339 8.94 1.94 8.59
C LEU A 339 9.60 1.66 7.24
N ILE A 340 10.93 1.52 7.20
CA ILE A 340 11.69 1.34 5.95
C ILE A 340 12.05 -0.14 5.69
N GLN A 341 11.69 -1.04 6.61
CA GLN A 341 11.83 -2.48 6.39
C GLN A 341 10.83 -2.94 5.32
N ARG A 342 11.31 -3.75 4.37
CA ARG A 342 10.51 -4.29 3.27
C ARG A 342 10.31 -5.79 3.42
N ASN A 343 9.95 -6.22 4.62
CA ASN A 343 9.73 -7.62 4.97
C ASN A 343 8.54 -8.20 4.17
N THR A 344 8.56 -9.51 3.94
CA THR A 344 7.46 -10.26 3.35
C THR A 344 6.61 -10.91 4.45
N SER A 345 5.30 -11.03 4.20
CA SER A 345 4.43 -11.81 5.08
C SER A 345 4.73 -13.30 4.95
N SER A 346 4.76 -14.01 6.08
CA SER A 346 4.77 -15.48 6.11
C SER A 346 3.37 -16.09 6.04
N ASN A 347 2.32 -15.27 6.22
CA ASN A 347 0.94 -15.73 6.26
C ASN A 347 0.20 -15.33 4.99
N SER A 348 -0.51 -16.29 4.41
CA SER A 348 -1.51 -16.05 3.39
C SER A 348 -2.82 -15.59 4.02
N PHE A 349 -3.60 -14.82 3.26
CA PHE A 349 -4.97 -14.49 3.61
C PHE A 349 -5.84 -14.42 2.36
N GLU A 350 -7.15 -14.36 2.59
CA GLU A 350 -8.18 -14.03 1.62
C GLU A 350 -8.95 -12.84 2.19
N GLY A 351 -9.10 -11.78 1.39
CA GLY A 351 -9.70 -10.53 1.83
C GLY A 351 -10.91 -10.15 0.97
N LYS A 352 -11.99 -9.72 1.61
CA LYS A 352 -13.16 -9.13 0.96
C LYS A 352 -13.52 -7.82 1.65
N ALA A 353 -14.25 -6.96 0.97
CA ALA A 353 -14.65 -5.66 1.46
C ALA A 353 -16.11 -5.37 1.11
N ASP A 354 -16.77 -4.60 1.97
CA ASP A 354 -18.13 -4.11 1.80
C ASP A 354 -18.22 -2.66 2.28
N PHE A 355 -19.26 -1.95 1.83
CA PHE A 355 -19.61 -0.61 2.30
C PHE A 355 -20.95 -0.64 3.03
N VAL A 356 -20.94 -0.20 4.29
CA VAL A 356 -22.14 -0.09 5.11
C VAL A 356 -22.71 1.32 4.98
N ARG A 357 -23.98 1.43 4.56
CA ARG A 357 -24.68 2.73 4.41
C ARG A 357 -25.60 3.06 5.58
N GLU A 358 -26.15 2.03 6.22
CA GLU A 358 -26.98 2.13 7.41
C GLU A 358 -26.41 1.20 8.48
N PRO A 359 -26.41 1.59 9.77
CA PRO A 359 -25.87 0.76 10.84
C PRO A 359 -26.48 -0.65 10.83
N ILE A 360 -25.62 -1.66 10.87
CA ILE A 360 -26.03 -3.06 10.99
C ILE A 360 -26.81 -3.19 12.32
N PRO A 361 -28.04 -3.75 12.31
CA PRO A 361 -28.86 -3.91 13.51
C PRO A 361 -28.12 -4.61 14.64
N GLU A 362 -28.33 -4.19 15.89
CA GLU A 362 -27.61 -4.72 17.06
C GLU A 362 -27.72 -6.25 17.20
N ASN A 363 -28.88 -6.82 16.87
CA ASN A 363 -29.12 -8.27 16.94
C ASN A 363 -28.36 -9.08 15.87
N ALA A 364 -27.75 -8.41 14.89
CA ALA A 364 -26.92 -9.01 13.85
C ALA A 364 -25.41 -8.79 14.08
N LEU A 365 -25.03 -8.03 15.13
CA LEU A 365 -23.66 -7.86 15.61
C LEU A 365 -23.31 -8.94 16.64
#